data_AF-A0A953THY2-F1
#
_entry.id   AF-A0A953THY2-F1
#
_cell.length_a   1.000
_cell.length_b   1.000
_cell.length_c   1.000
_cell.angle_alpha   90.00
_cell.angle_beta   90.00
_cell.angle_gamma   90.00
#
_symmetry.space_group_name_H-M   'P 1'
#
loop_
_entity.id
_entity.type
_entity.pdbx_description
1 polymer ?
#
loop_
_entity_poly.entity_id
_entity_poly.type
_entity_poly.pdbx_seq_one_letter_code
_entity_poly.pdbx_strand_id
1 'polypeptide(L)'
;RAGVKTHRGGTYICMEGPQFSTTAESHMHRKMGFQVIGMTNVTEAKLAREAEICYATVAMITDYDCWHPEHETVTLAQILENLNRNAENAQRVIREAVRAVPGERGCKCGSALKHALVTDPKVVPAATKKRLAAIIGNYLS
;
A
#
# COMPACT_ATOMS: atom_id res chain seq x y z
N ARG A 1 5.27 -20.38 8.20
CA ARG A 1 5.62 -19.54 9.37
C ARG A 1 4.38 -18.96 10.04
N ALA A 2 3.58 -18.11 9.40
CA ALA A 2 2.34 -17.60 10.02
C ALA A 2 1.11 -18.53 9.90
N GLY A 3 1.08 -19.48 8.96
CA GLY A 3 -0.05 -20.42 8.79
C GLY A 3 -1.28 -19.82 8.12
N VAL A 4 -1.13 -18.69 7.42
CA VAL A 4 -2.19 -17.98 6.70
C VAL A 4 -2.03 -18.26 5.20
N LYS A 5 -3.14 -18.52 4.49
CA LYS A 5 -3.13 -18.66 3.02
C LYS A 5 -2.77 -17.32 2.38
N THR A 6 -1.82 -17.32 1.45
CA THR A 6 -1.35 -16.10 0.80
C THR A 6 -1.26 -16.28 -0.71
N HIS A 7 -1.36 -15.15 -1.42
CA HIS A 7 -1.07 -15.03 -2.83
C HIS A 7 0.09 -14.05 -2.99
N ARG A 8 1.14 -14.45 -3.73
CA ARG A 8 2.31 -13.59 -3.96
C ARG A 8 2.13 -12.83 -5.27
N GLY A 9 2.30 -11.51 -5.22
CA GLY A 9 2.10 -10.63 -6.36
C GLY A 9 0.65 -10.17 -6.51
N GLY A 10 0.34 -9.60 -7.66
CA GLY A 10 -0.94 -8.96 -7.95
C GLY A 10 -0.81 -7.44 -8.07
N THR A 11 -1.67 -6.86 -8.89
CA THR A 11 -1.75 -5.43 -9.16
C THR A 11 -2.91 -4.84 -8.38
N TYR A 12 -2.59 -3.88 -7.53
CA TYR A 12 -3.57 -3.14 -6.72
C TYR A 12 -4.06 -1.91 -7.48
N ILE A 13 -5.38 -1.72 -7.55
CA ILE A 13 -6.00 -0.47 -7.98
C ILE A 13 -6.48 0.31 -6.76
N CYS A 14 -6.10 1.57 -6.67
CA CYS A 14 -6.60 2.50 -5.67
C CYS A 14 -7.69 3.35 -6.32
N MET A 15 -8.91 3.25 -5.81
CA MET A 15 -10.00 4.18 -6.13
C MET A 15 -10.12 5.24 -5.03
N GLU A 16 -10.83 6.33 -5.30
CA GLU A 16 -11.05 7.40 -4.32
C GLU A 16 -11.96 6.95 -3.16
N GLY A 17 -13.12 6.36 -3.48
CA GLY A 17 -14.17 6.12 -2.48
C GLY A 17 -14.90 7.41 -2.07
N PRO A 18 -15.74 7.39 -1.01
CA PRO A 18 -16.03 6.25 -0.12
C PRO A 18 -17.01 5.22 -0.70
N GLN A 19 -17.65 5.51 -1.83
CA GLN A 19 -18.57 4.58 -2.49
C GLN A 19 -17.78 3.41 -3.08
N PHE A 20 -18.35 2.21 -3.03
CA PHE A 20 -17.84 1.07 -3.76
C PHE A 20 -18.00 1.26 -5.28
N SER A 21 -17.24 0.48 -6.03
CA SER A 21 -17.36 0.47 -7.49
C SER A 21 -18.76 0.03 -7.92
N THR A 22 -19.20 0.53 -9.06
CA THR A 22 -20.28 -0.07 -9.85
C THR A 22 -19.80 -1.35 -10.52
N THR A 23 -20.72 -2.24 -10.90
CA THR A 23 -20.37 -3.49 -11.58
C THR A 23 -19.59 -3.24 -12.88
N ALA A 24 -19.90 -2.15 -13.59
CA ALA A 24 -19.18 -1.74 -14.80
C ALA A 24 -17.71 -1.39 -14.51
N GLU A 25 -17.45 -0.63 -13.44
CA GLU A 25 -16.10 -0.28 -12.99
C GLU A 25 -15.33 -1.54 -12.56
N SER A 26 -15.94 -2.42 -11.75
CA SER A 26 -15.30 -3.66 -11.33
C SER A 26 -14.92 -4.56 -12.51
N HIS A 27 -15.78 -4.66 -13.53
CA HIS A 27 -15.44 -5.39 -14.76
C HIS A 27 -14.32 -4.70 -15.56
N MET A 28 -14.31 -3.37 -15.62
CA MET A 28 -13.23 -2.62 -16.25
C MET A 28 -11.89 -2.88 -15.55
N HIS A 29 -11.84 -2.78 -14.22
CA HIS A 29 -10.64 -3.05 -13.44
C HIS A 29 -10.09 -4.46 -13.68
N ARG A 30 -10.97 -5.46 -13.72
CA ARG A 30 -10.60 -6.85 -14.02
C ARG A 30 -10.04 -7.00 -15.44
N LYS A 31 -10.67 -6.36 -16.44
CA LYS A 31 -10.16 -6.36 -17.83
C LYS A 31 -8.79 -5.69 -17.94
N MET A 32 -8.52 -4.68 -17.13
CA MET A 32 -7.21 -4.02 -17.02
C MET A 32 -6.17 -4.87 -16.26
N GLY A 33 -6.56 -6.02 -15.72
CA GLY A 33 -5.64 -6.93 -15.03
C GLY A 33 -5.31 -6.50 -13.60
N PHE A 34 -6.19 -5.75 -12.93
CA PHE A 34 -6.09 -5.54 -11.47
C PHE A 34 -6.63 -6.77 -10.72
N GLN A 35 -5.96 -7.16 -9.63
CA GLN A 35 -6.34 -8.30 -8.80
C GLN A 35 -6.95 -7.89 -7.46
N VAL A 36 -6.59 -6.70 -6.95
CA VAL A 36 -7.05 -6.19 -5.66
C VAL A 36 -7.45 -4.74 -5.81
N ILE A 37 -8.54 -4.34 -5.17
CA ILE A 37 -9.01 -2.95 -5.11
C ILE A 37 -8.98 -2.46 -3.66
N GLY A 38 -8.72 -1.18 -3.48
CA GLY A 38 -8.90 -0.49 -2.21
C GLY A 38 -8.79 1.03 -2.38
N MET A 39 -8.63 1.77 -1.28
CA MET A 39 -8.76 3.23 -1.27
C MET A 39 -7.59 3.96 -0.59
N THR A 40 -6.51 3.27 -0.20
CA THR A 40 -5.52 3.84 0.73
C THR A 40 -4.06 3.80 0.27
N ASN A 41 -3.63 2.79 -0.49
CA ASN A 41 -2.19 2.53 -0.61
C ASN A 41 -1.44 3.36 -1.66
N VAL A 42 -2.10 4.00 -2.64
CA VAL A 42 -1.36 4.68 -3.74
C VAL A 42 -0.57 5.89 -3.26
N THR A 43 -1.20 6.80 -2.53
CA THR A 43 -0.52 8.00 -2.02
C THR A 43 0.48 7.64 -0.93
N GLU A 44 0.13 6.68 -0.07
CA GLU A 44 1.02 6.16 0.97
C GLU A 44 2.31 5.55 0.39
N ALA A 45 2.20 4.71 -0.64
CA ALA A 45 3.37 4.10 -1.29
C ALA A 45 4.26 5.13 -1.99
N LYS A 46 3.68 6.17 -2.59
CA LYS A 46 4.41 7.28 -3.21
C LYS A 46 5.19 8.09 -2.16
N LEU A 47 4.53 8.48 -1.07
CA LEU A 47 5.16 9.22 0.02
C LEU A 47 6.26 8.41 0.71
N ALA A 48 6.02 7.11 0.96
CA ALA A 48 7.04 6.23 1.52
C ALA A 48 8.27 6.11 0.60
N ARG A 49 8.07 6.12 -0.72
CA ARG A 49 9.16 6.13 -1.70
C ARG A 49 9.95 7.44 -1.66
N GLU A 50 9.28 8.58 -1.58
CA GLU A 50 9.92 9.89 -1.45
C GLU A 50 10.74 10.00 -0.15
N ALA A 51 10.22 9.43 0.94
CA ALA A 51 10.89 9.34 2.23
C ALA A 51 11.97 8.23 2.32
N GLU A 52 12.28 7.55 1.21
CA GLU A 52 13.29 6.48 1.15
C GLU A 52 13.04 5.30 2.11
N ILE A 53 11.77 4.98 2.38
CA ILE A 53 11.33 3.86 3.22
C ILE A 53 11.10 2.63 2.32
N CYS A 54 11.64 1.44 2.67
CA CYS A 54 11.26 0.21 1.96
C CYS A 54 9.80 -0.11 2.34
N TYR A 55 8.86 0.07 1.40
CA TYR A 55 7.42 -0.10 1.61
C TYR A 55 6.91 -1.39 0.94
N ALA A 56 5.99 -2.09 1.62
CA ALA A 56 5.29 -3.25 1.09
C ALA A 56 3.87 -3.32 1.66
N THR A 57 2.93 -3.83 0.87
CA THR A 57 1.52 -3.98 1.27
C THR A 57 1.19 -5.45 1.55
N VAL A 58 0.46 -5.69 2.64
CA VAL A 58 -0.23 -6.95 2.89
C VAL A 58 -1.72 -6.68 2.75
N ALA A 59 -2.29 -6.99 1.58
CA ALA A 59 -3.71 -6.80 1.34
C ALA A 59 -4.52 -7.98 1.89
N MET A 60 -5.46 -7.70 2.78
CA MET A 60 -6.38 -8.68 3.33
C MET A 60 -7.70 -8.63 2.58
N ILE A 61 -8.02 -9.69 1.85
CA ILE A 61 -9.23 -9.77 1.03
C ILE A 61 -10.44 -9.95 1.94
N THR A 62 -11.39 -9.01 1.88
CA THR A 62 -12.62 -9.00 2.69
C THR A 62 -13.82 -9.58 1.94
N ASP A 63 -13.86 -9.35 0.63
CA ASP A 63 -14.93 -9.70 -0.27
C ASP A 63 -14.42 -9.65 -1.72
N TYR A 64 -15.31 -9.95 -2.66
CA TYR A 64 -14.98 -10.02 -4.08
C TYR A 64 -15.32 -8.73 -4.85
N ASP A 65 -15.62 -7.60 -4.20
CA ASP A 65 -16.20 -6.42 -4.85
C ASP A 65 -17.52 -6.79 -5.58
N CYS A 66 -18.18 -5.83 -6.23
CA CYS A 66 -19.54 -6.04 -6.76
C CYS A 66 -19.62 -6.83 -8.09
N TRP A 67 -18.51 -7.38 -8.60
CA TRP A 67 -18.53 -8.18 -9.83
C TRP A 67 -18.98 -9.63 -9.60
N HIS A 68 -18.87 -10.14 -8.36
CA HIS A 68 -19.20 -11.53 -8.09
C HIS A 68 -20.72 -11.68 -8.01
N PRO A 69 -21.33 -12.67 -8.69
CA PRO A 69 -22.78 -12.86 -8.68
C PRO A 69 -23.39 -13.04 -7.28
N GLU A 70 -22.59 -13.56 -6.34
CA GLU A 70 -23.01 -13.74 -4.95
C GLU A 70 -22.77 -12.49 -4.07
N HIS A 71 -22.28 -11.37 -4.62
CA HIS A 71 -22.00 -10.16 -3.84
C HIS A 71 -23.24 -9.63 -3.11
N GLU A 72 -24.42 -9.70 -3.73
CA GLU A 72 -25.69 -9.31 -3.10
C GLU A 72 -26.09 -10.20 -1.91
N THR A 73 -25.48 -11.37 -1.77
CA THR A 73 -25.73 -12.28 -0.64
C THR A 73 -24.78 -12.05 0.54
N VAL A 74 -23.76 -11.19 0.37
CA VAL A 74 -22.79 -10.88 1.42
C VAL A 74 -23.43 -9.92 2.43
N THR A 75 -23.68 -10.43 3.63
CA THR A 75 -24.25 -9.65 4.73
C THR A 75 -23.17 -8.81 5.44
N LEU A 76 -23.57 -7.69 6.05
CA LEU A 76 -22.67 -6.89 6.90
C LEU A 76 -21.99 -7.74 7.99
N ALA A 77 -22.72 -8.69 8.57
CA ALA A 77 -22.18 -9.60 9.57
C ALA A 77 -21.02 -10.45 9.03
N GLN A 78 -21.14 -11.00 7.82
CA GLN A 78 -20.06 -11.76 7.17
C GLN A 78 -18.85 -10.89 6.85
N ILE A 79 -19.06 -9.63 6.45
CA ILE A 79 -17.97 -8.66 6.22
C ILE A 79 -17.22 -8.40 7.53
N LEU A 80 -17.94 -8.13 8.62
CA LEU A 80 -17.35 -7.87 9.94
C LEU A 80 -16.61 -9.11 10.47
N GLU A 81 -17.16 -10.31 10.29
CA GLU A 81 -16.48 -11.55 10.66
C GLU A 81 -15.18 -11.74 9.86
N ASN A 82 -15.23 -11.54 8.54
CA ASN A 82 -14.05 -11.59 7.68
C ASN A 82 -13.00 -10.57 8.10
N LEU A 83 -13.40 -9.34 8.43
CA LEU A 83 -12.50 -8.27 8.89
C LEU A 83 -11.80 -8.65 10.19
N ASN A 84 -12.53 -9.15 11.19
CA ASN A 84 -11.96 -9.57 12.46
C ASN A 84 -10.95 -10.72 12.28
N ARG A 85 -11.33 -11.74 11.52
CA ARG A 85 -10.43 -12.86 11.17
C ARG A 85 -9.19 -12.39 10.41
N ASN A 86 -9.36 -11.44 9.50
CA ASN A 86 -8.25 -10.83 8.75
C ASN A 86 -7.32 -10.02 9.66
N ALA A 87 -7.85 -9.33 10.68
CA ALA A 87 -7.04 -8.58 11.64
C ALA A 87 -6.14 -9.52 12.45
N GLU A 88 -6.68 -10.65 12.95
CA GLU A 88 -5.88 -11.66 13.66
C GLU A 88 -4.79 -12.26 12.76
N ASN A 89 -5.14 -12.60 11.52
CA ASN A 89 -4.19 -13.10 10.53
C ASN A 89 -3.11 -12.06 10.21
N ALA A 90 -3.47 -10.78 10.08
CA ALA A 90 -2.53 -9.69 9.84
C ALA A 90 -1.53 -9.56 10.98
N GLN A 91 -1.99 -9.60 12.24
CA GLN A 91 -1.09 -9.54 13.40
C GLN A 91 -0.08 -10.70 13.41
N ARG A 92 -0.52 -11.91 13.07
CA ARG A 92 0.37 -13.09 12.95
C ARG A 92 1.40 -12.91 11.84
N VAL A 93 0.97 -12.44 10.67
CA VAL A 93 1.85 -12.19 9.52
C VAL A 93 2.86 -11.09 9.84
N ILE A 94 2.43 -9.97 10.43
CA ILE A 94 3.29 -8.84 10.80
C ILE A 94 4.34 -9.28 11.82
N ARG A 95 3.96 -10.05 12.86
CA ARG A 95 4.90 -10.56 13.86
C ARG A 95 6.03 -11.38 13.22
N GLU A 96 5.68 -12.27 12.30
CA GLU A 96 6.65 -13.10 11.59
C GLU A 96 7.47 -12.29 10.58
N ALA A 97 6.87 -11.29 9.94
CA ALA A 97 7.57 -10.38 9.03
C ALA A 97 8.63 -9.57 9.78
N VAL A 98 8.28 -8.93 10.90
CA VAL A 98 9.22 -8.15 11.72
C VAL A 98 10.41 -8.99 12.19
N ARG A 99 10.18 -10.26 12.57
CA ARG A 99 11.26 -11.20 12.94
C ARG A 99 12.18 -11.57 11.76
N ALA A 100 11.66 -11.53 10.53
CA ALA A 100 12.36 -11.96 9.34
C ALA A 100 13.00 -10.80 8.56
N VAL A 101 12.61 -9.56 8.82
CA VAL A 101 13.19 -8.38 8.17
C VAL A 101 14.67 -8.28 8.57
N PRO A 102 15.60 -8.23 7.60
CA PRO A 102 17.02 -8.08 7.89
C PRO A 102 17.33 -6.71 8.49
N GLY A 103 18.33 -6.63 9.36
CA GLY A 103 18.80 -5.36 9.92
C GLY A 103 19.42 -4.43 8.88
N GLU A 104 20.00 -4.99 7.82
CA GLU A 104 20.57 -4.26 6.69
C GLU A 104 19.64 -4.29 5.47
N ARG A 105 19.63 -3.19 4.71
CA ARG A 105 18.80 -3.06 3.51
C ARG A 105 19.54 -3.58 2.28
N GLY A 106 18.97 -4.56 1.59
CA GLY A 106 19.38 -4.93 0.21
C GLY A 106 18.59 -4.21 -0.89
N CYS A 107 17.68 -3.30 -0.53
CA CYS A 107 16.72 -2.64 -1.41
C CYS A 107 17.29 -1.30 -1.94
N LYS A 108 16.95 -0.89 -3.17
CA LYS A 108 17.32 0.45 -3.71
C LYS A 108 16.47 1.60 -3.14
N CYS A 109 15.46 1.32 -2.31
CA CYS A 109 14.55 2.35 -1.80
C CYS A 109 15.26 3.37 -0.92
N GLY A 110 16.34 2.99 -0.22
CA GLY A 110 17.13 3.88 0.64
C GLY A 110 17.93 4.97 -0.09
N SER A 111 17.88 4.99 -1.43
CA SER A 111 18.52 6.01 -2.27
C SER A 111 17.58 6.45 -3.40
N ALA A 112 16.27 6.28 -3.23
CA ALA A 112 15.28 6.56 -4.26
C ALA A 112 15.25 8.04 -4.68
N LEU A 113 15.59 8.93 -3.74
CA LEU A 113 15.46 10.37 -3.93
C LEU A 113 16.69 10.98 -4.63
N LYS A 114 17.84 10.30 -4.57
CA LYS A 114 19.14 10.76 -5.09
C LYS A 114 19.11 11.36 -6.49
N HIS A 115 18.30 10.81 -7.39
CA HIS A 115 18.19 11.27 -8.78
C HIS A 115 16.80 11.84 -9.12
N ALA A 116 15.92 11.95 -8.13
CA ALA A 116 14.57 12.48 -8.30
C ALA A 116 14.46 13.97 -7.91
N LEU A 117 15.46 14.52 -7.21
CA LEU A 117 15.54 15.95 -6.90
C LEU A 117 16.04 16.73 -8.12
N VAL A 118 15.14 17.51 -8.73
CA VAL A 118 15.45 18.35 -9.90
C VAL A 118 15.75 19.80 -9.51
N THR A 119 15.22 20.26 -8.38
CA THR A 119 15.39 21.65 -7.92
C THR A 119 16.84 21.90 -7.49
N ASP A 120 17.45 22.97 -8.01
CA ASP A 120 18.80 23.39 -7.58
C ASP A 120 18.81 23.68 -6.06
N PRO A 121 19.65 22.98 -5.26
CA PRO A 121 19.79 23.20 -3.82
C PRO A 121 20.02 24.65 -3.39
N LYS A 122 20.58 25.49 -4.28
CA LYS A 122 20.89 26.90 -4.03
C LYS A 122 19.65 27.78 -4.01
N VAL A 123 18.60 27.42 -4.74
CA VAL A 123 17.35 28.21 -4.82
C VAL A 123 16.29 27.75 -3.83
N VAL A 124 16.53 26.63 -3.12
CA VAL A 124 15.56 26.10 -2.14
C VAL A 124 15.52 27.01 -0.90
N PRO A 125 14.37 27.60 -0.56
CA PRO A 125 14.25 28.46 0.61
C PRO A 125 14.56 27.74 1.92
N ALA A 126 15.15 28.44 2.89
CA ALA A 126 15.48 27.88 4.20
C ALA A 126 14.26 27.27 4.92
N ALA A 127 13.08 27.88 4.78
CA ALA A 127 11.83 27.35 5.33
C ALA A 127 11.47 25.98 4.74
N THR A 128 11.66 25.78 3.43
CA THR A 128 11.42 24.50 2.76
C THR A 128 12.44 23.45 3.18
N LYS A 129 13.73 23.81 3.28
CA LYS A 129 14.78 22.90 3.80
C LYS A 129 14.43 22.41 5.21
N LYS A 130 13.99 23.32 6.09
CA LYS A 130 13.55 22.97 7.44
C LYS A 130 12.32 22.06 7.44
N ARG A 131 11.30 22.36 6.62
CA ARG A 131 10.06 21.58 6.54
C ARG A 131 10.30 20.15 6.05
N LEU A 132 11.22 19.97 5.10
CA LEU A 132 11.49 18.68 4.47
C LEU A 132 12.74 17.98 5.01
N ALA A 133 13.33 18.46 6.11
CA ALA A 133 14.62 17.98 6.62
C ALA A 133 14.66 16.46 6.84
N ALA A 134 13.56 15.85 7.29
CA ALA A 134 13.47 14.40 7.51
C ALA A 134 13.52 13.57 6.20
N ILE A 135 13.24 14.19 5.05
CA ILE A 135 13.17 13.53 3.74
C ILE A 135 14.40 13.87 2.90
N ILE A 136 14.75 15.16 2.80
CA ILE A 136 15.82 15.65 1.89
C ILE A 136 17.11 16.04 2.61
N GLY A 137 17.17 15.90 3.94
CA GLY A 137 18.28 16.40 4.76
C GLY A 137 19.66 15.91 4.31
N ASN A 138 19.77 14.64 3.90
CA ASN A 138 21.01 14.04 3.42
C ASN A 138 21.48 14.54 2.04
N TYR A 139 20.62 15.29 1.32
CA TYR A 139 20.88 15.75 -0.05
C TYR A 139 21.07 17.27 -0.15
N LEU A 140 20.51 18.04 0.79
CA LEU A 140 20.53 19.52 0.77
C LEU A 140 21.31 20.16 1.93
N SER A 141 22.03 19.34 2.70
CA SER A 141 22.99 19.76 3.71
C SER A 141 24.17 20.50 3.11
#